data_AF-A0A9Q9AQH1-F1
#
_entry.id   AF-A0A9Q9AQH1-F1
#
_cell.length_a   1.000
_cell.length_b   1.000
_cell.length_c   1.000
_cell.angle_alpha   90.00
_cell.angle_beta   90.00
_cell.angle_gamma   90.00
#
_symmetry.space_group_name_H-M   'P 1'
#
loop_
_entity.id
_entity.type
_entity.pdbx_description
1 polymer ?
#
loop_
_entity_poly.entity_id
_entity_poly.type
_entity_poly.pdbx_seq_one_letter_code
_entity_poly.pdbx_strand_id
1 'polypeptide(L)'
;MWDADPRRRRRGRRSDELKTEHLLGIEAPLCELRAPPFRFLRLPAEIRNRIYSYHFEATQQEPHYNLIKVKDPPITLVCKQTRREAQPIFFGECSFMFDVRANYLELSRKHEAGLLCLTPRVRRCLLSAGDAAVFRNLHIRLLGLSFVPSARLRADPPRYMHYNQLASVSIKTHPTLEYVTTRGLGCPHTGTSPALDSYVEQIDKALSTAQDVAEKLRVREEFKGYTLDDLTWIAKAFCVDA
;
A
#
# COMPACT_ATOMS: atom_id res chain seq x y z
N MET A 1 -44.19 31.32 -4.10
CA MET A 1 -44.08 32.54 -4.92
C MET A 1 -42.58 32.82 -5.04
N TRP A 2 -42.03 32.56 -6.23
CA TRP A 2 -40.81 33.10 -6.88
C TRP A 2 -39.68 33.64 -5.96
N ASP A 3 -38.42 33.21 -6.02
CA ASP A 3 -37.61 33.08 -7.23
C ASP A 3 -36.40 32.15 -7.06
N ALA A 4 -36.04 31.52 -8.17
CA ALA A 4 -34.82 30.75 -8.38
C ALA A 4 -33.67 31.69 -8.80
N ASP A 5 -32.44 31.44 -8.32
CA ASP A 5 -31.23 32.07 -8.88
C ASP A 5 -30.30 31.01 -9.51
N PRO A 6 -29.81 31.21 -10.75
CA PRO A 6 -29.35 30.14 -11.61
C PRO A 6 -27.83 29.98 -11.63
N ARG A 7 -27.42 28.70 -11.67
CA ARG A 7 -26.34 28.13 -12.48
C ARG A 7 -25.50 29.12 -13.30
N ARG A 8 -24.44 29.69 -12.71
CA ARG A 8 -23.32 30.24 -13.49
C ARG A 8 -22.32 29.15 -13.88
N ARG A 9 -22.59 28.50 -15.01
CA ARG A 9 -21.61 27.75 -15.79
C ARG A 9 -20.54 28.71 -16.32
N ARG A 10 -19.38 28.77 -15.68
CA ARG A 10 -18.18 29.38 -16.28
C ARG A 10 -17.65 28.45 -17.38
N ARG A 11 -18.02 28.73 -18.63
CA ARG A 11 -17.28 28.24 -19.80
C ARG A 11 -15.91 28.93 -19.78
N GLY A 12 -14.86 28.18 -19.46
CA GLY A 12 -13.49 28.62 -19.67
C GLY A 12 -13.26 28.85 -21.16
N ARG A 13 -12.86 30.07 -21.50
CA ARG A 13 -12.38 30.48 -22.82
C ARG A 13 -11.20 29.60 -23.23
N ARG A 14 -11.23 29.14 -24.48
CA ARG A 14 -10.04 28.68 -25.22
C ARG A 14 -9.06 29.86 -25.27
N SER A 15 -7.89 29.67 -24.67
CA SER A 15 -6.73 30.53 -24.90
C SER A 15 -5.94 29.94 -26.06
N ASP A 16 -5.85 30.75 -27.10
CA ASP A 16 -4.66 31.01 -27.92
C ASP A 16 -4.05 29.85 -28.71
N GLU A 17 -4.44 29.84 -29.98
CA GLU A 17 -3.66 29.36 -31.11
C GLU A 17 -2.27 30.01 -31.10
N LEU A 18 -1.27 29.22 -30.68
CA LEU A 18 0.14 29.50 -30.93
C LEU A 18 0.38 29.42 -32.44
N LYS A 19 0.46 30.58 -33.08
CA LYS A 19 1.03 30.76 -34.42
C LYS A 19 2.51 30.40 -34.38
N THR A 20 2.86 29.18 -34.78
CA THR A 20 4.21 28.83 -35.21
C THR A 20 4.34 29.15 -36.69
N GLU A 21 4.81 30.37 -36.98
CA GLU A 21 5.32 30.72 -38.30
C GLU A 21 6.83 30.93 -38.24
N HIS A 22 7.51 30.29 -39.18
CA HIS A 22 8.85 30.61 -39.70
C HIS A 22 10.06 30.55 -38.76
N LEU A 23 10.67 29.37 -38.70
CA LEU A 23 12.13 29.24 -38.69
C LEU A 23 12.58 28.25 -39.78
N LEU A 24 13.00 28.85 -40.90
CA LEU A 24 14.11 28.54 -41.80
C LEU A 24 14.42 27.06 -42.12
N GLY A 25 14.39 26.80 -43.42
CA GLY A 25 14.73 25.54 -44.06
C GLY A 25 16.16 25.11 -43.80
N ILE A 26 16.27 23.92 -43.22
CA ILE A 26 17.41 23.03 -43.40
C ILE A 26 16.86 21.92 -44.29
N GLU A 27 17.17 21.99 -45.58
CA GLU A 27 16.96 20.89 -46.53
C GLU A 27 17.95 19.77 -46.22
N ALA A 28 17.78 19.12 -45.07
CA ALA A 28 18.22 17.75 -44.90
C ALA A 28 17.19 16.86 -45.62
N PRO A 29 17.61 15.82 -46.35
CA PRO A 29 16.67 14.87 -46.92
C PRO A 29 15.94 14.11 -45.80
N LEU A 30 14.79 14.66 -45.38
CA LEU A 30 13.89 14.13 -44.35
C LEU A 30 13.18 12.81 -44.77
N CYS A 31 13.72 12.07 -45.73
CA CYS A 31 13.26 10.73 -46.08
C CYS A 31 13.91 9.64 -45.20
N GLU A 32 14.88 9.98 -44.35
CA GLU A 32 15.44 9.03 -43.41
C GLU A 32 14.56 8.88 -42.16
N LEU A 33 13.71 7.84 -42.22
CA LEU A 33 13.20 7.08 -41.08
C LEU A 33 12.33 7.86 -40.09
N ARG A 34 11.14 8.29 -40.52
CA ARG A 34 9.98 8.36 -39.60
C ARG A 34 9.62 6.93 -39.20
N ALA A 35 10.40 6.35 -38.28
CA ALA A 35 10.02 5.12 -37.62
C ALA A 35 8.59 5.31 -37.07
N PRO A 36 7.68 4.35 -37.30
CA PRO A 36 6.34 4.47 -36.77
C PRO A 36 6.42 4.69 -35.26
N PRO A 37 5.55 5.53 -34.67
CA PRO A 37 5.60 5.81 -33.24
C PRO A 37 5.59 4.50 -32.47
N PHE A 38 6.48 4.38 -31.49
CA PHE A 38 6.62 3.16 -30.69
C PHE A 38 5.26 2.77 -30.10
N ARG A 39 4.73 1.63 -30.53
CA ARG A 39 3.43 1.14 -30.07
C ARG A 39 3.67 0.20 -28.90
N PHE A 40 3.70 0.75 -27.70
CA PHE A 40 3.91 -0.01 -26.46
C PHE A 40 3.00 -1.26 -26.37
N LEU A 41 1.71 -1.15 -26.75
CA LEU A 41 0.77 -2.29 -26.74
C LEU A 41 1.02 -3.34 -27.84
N ARG A 42 1.90 -3.08 -28.81
CA ARG A 42 2.34 -4.08 -29.81
C ARG A 42 3.50 -4.95 -29.33
N LEU A 43 4.16 -4.59 -28.23
CA LEU A 43 5.16 -5.46 -27.61
C LEU A 43 4.47 -6.76 -27.15
N PRO A 44 5.17 -7.91 -27.11
CA PRO A 44 4.68 -9.09 -26.42
C PRO A 44 4.36 -8.81 -24.95
N ALA A 45 3.41 -9.55 -24.37
CA ALA A 45 2.95 -9.32 -22.99
C ALA A 45 4.09 -9.47 -21.97
N GLU A 46 5.01 -10.40 -22.22
CA GLU A 46 6.18 -10.68 -21.41
C GLU A 46 7.09 -9.45 -21.31
N ILE A 47 7.27 -8.74 -22.41
CA ILE A 47 8.09 -7.52 -22.47
C ILE A 47 7.39 -6.38 -21.75
N ARG A 48 6.06 -6.24 -21.92
CA ARG A 48 5.27 -5.24 -21.17
C ARG A 48 5.33 -5.48 -19.67
N ASN A 49 5.19 -6.74 -19.24
CA ASN A 49 5.28 -7.14 -17.84
C ASN A 49 6.65 -6.80 -17.25
N ARG A 50 7.75 -7.08 -17.96
CA ARG A 50 9.10 -6.68 -17.53
C ARG A 50 9.24 -5.17 -17.38
N ILE A 51 8.66 -4.39 -18.30
CA ILE A 51 8.66 -2.91 -18.20
C ILE A 51 7.89 -2.46 -16.95
N TYR A 52 6.75 -3.08 -16.63
CA TYR A 52 6.02 -2.81 -15.40
C TYR A 52 6.85 -3.15 -14.16
N SER A 53 7.49 -4.32 -14.13
CA SER A 53 8.37 -4.71 -13.01
C SER A 53 9.49 -3.71 -12.81
N TYR A 54 10.21 -3.32 -13.88
CA TYR A 54 11.25 -2.29 -13.79
C TYR A 54 10.72 -0.95 -13.28
N HIS A 55 9.53 -0.54 -13.70
CA HIS A 55 8.92 0.70 -13.20
C HIS A 55 8.66 0.63 -11.69
N PHE A 56 8.13 -0.49 -11.21
CA PHE A 56 7.81 -0.68 -9.80
C PHE A 56 9.05 -0.93 -8.93
N GLU A 57 10.10 -1.54 -9.47
CA GLU A 57 11.40 -1.77 -8.82
C GLU A 57 12.23 -0.48 -8.73
N ALA A 58 12.35 0.28 -9.81
CA ALA A 58 13.12 1.54 -9.83
C ALA A 58 12.61 2.58 -8.82
N THR A 59 11.33 2.46 -8.43
CA THR A 59 10.69 3.34 -7.45
C THR A 59 10.99 2.91 -5.99
N GLN A 60 11.66 1.78 -5.74
CA GLN A 60 11.84 1.17 -4.41
C GLN A 60 12.99 1.75 -3.55
N GLN A 61 13.64 2.85 -3.94
CA GLN A 61 14.72 3.43 -3.11
C GLN A 61 14.27 3.87 -1.71
N GLU A 62 12.98 4.17 -1.54
CA GLU A 62 12.16 4.09 -0.31
C GLU A 62 10.85 4.84 -0.64
N PRO A 63 9.79 4.12 -1.03
CA PRO A 63 8.64 4.18 -0.13
C PRO A 63 7.91 2.85 -0.02
N HIS A 64 7.63 2.46 1.22
CA HIS A 64 6.54 1.54 1.48
C HIS A 64 5.23 2.24 1.08
N TYR A 65 4.48 1.67 0.15
CA TYR A 65 3.16 2.18 -0.20
C TYR A 65 2.26 2.05 1.02
N ASN A 66 1.88 3.19 1.62
CA ASN A 66 0.95 3.19 2.72
C ASN A 66 -0.43 2.74 2.20
N LEU A 67 -0.87 1.54 2.56
CA LEU A 67 -2.13 0.97 2.11
C LEU A 67 -3.31 1.87 2.45
N ILE A 68 -3.28 2.57 3.58
CA ILE A 68 -4.37 3.49 4.00
C ILE A 68 -4.65 4.56 2.95
N LYS A 69 -3.63 4.91 2.15
CA LYS A 69 -3.67 5.94 1.12
C LYS A 69 -3.27 5.44 -0.27
N VAL A 70 -3.29 4.13 -0.50
CA VAL A 70 -2.89 3.57 -1.78
C VAL A 70 -3.72 4.19 -2.91
N LYS A 71 -3.03 4.64 -3.94
CA LYS A 71 -3.61 5.15 -5.18
C LYS A 71 -3.19 4.22 -6.30
N ASP A 72 -4.05 4.08 -7.30
CA ASP A 72 -3.69 3.43 -8.55
C ASP A 72 -2.45 4.13 -9.13
N PRO A 73 -1.35 3.40 -9.41
CA PRO A 73 -0.15 4.03 -9.95
C PRO A 73 -0.44 4.60 -11.34
N PRO A 74 0.18 5.72 -11.76
CA PRO A 74 -0.17 6.41 -13.01
C PRO A 74 -0.21 5.52 -14.25
N ILE A 75 0.68 4.52 -14.33
CA ILE A 75 0.72 3.56 -15.44
C ILE A 75 -0.57 2.76 -15.58
N THR A 76 -1.25 2.42 -14.48
CA THR A 76 -2.53 1.71 -14.49
C THR A 76 -3.71 2.58 -14.92
N LEU A 77 -3.52 3.90 -15.04
CA LEU A 77 -4.56 4.84 -15.45
C LEU A 77 -4.58 5.10 -16.96
N VAL A 78 -3.59 4.60 -17.71
CA VAL A 78 -3.46 4.84 -19.16
C VAL A 78 -4.60 4.22 -19.95
N CYS A 79 -4.84 2.92 -19.77
CA CYS A 79 -5.94 2.20 -20.42
C CYS A 79 -6.30 0.91 -19.65
N LYS A 80 -7.43 0.28 -20.01
CA LYS A 80 -7.91 -0.95 -19.35
C LYS A 80 -6.93 -2.12 -19.47
N GLN A 81 -6.23 -2.24 -20.60
CA GLN A 81 -5.26 -3.31 -20.82
C GLN A 81 -4.05 -3.15 -19.90
N THR A 82 -3.39 -1.99 -19.94
CA THR A 82 -2.27 -1.67 -19.05
C THR A 82 -2.65 -1.82 -17.59
N ARG A 83 -3.87 -1.42 -17.20
CA ARG A 83 -4.38 -1.64 -15.85
C ARG A 83 -4.37 -3.12 -15.45
N ARG A 84 -4.98 -3.99 -16.28
CA ARG A 84 -5.10 -5.43 -16.00
C ARG A 84 -3.75 -6.12 -15.91
N GLU A 85 -2.78 -5.68 -16.71
CA GLU A 85 -1.45 -6.29 -16.75
C GLU A 85 -0.55 -5.76 -15.62
N ALA A 86 -0.54 -4.44 -15.37
CA ALA A 86 0.36 -3.83 -14.39
C ALA A 86 -0.13 -3.94 -12.94
N GLN A 87 -1.44 -4.00 -12.69
CA GLN A 87 -1.99 -4.04 -11.34
C GLN A 87 -1.57 -5.27 -10.50
N PRO A 88 -1.59 -6.51 -11.00
CA PRO A 88 -1.09 -7.66 -10.23
C PRO A 88 0.42 -7.56 -9.94
N ILE A 89 1.20 -6.97 -10.86
CA ILE A 89 2.64 -6.75 -10.68
C ILE A 89 2.87 -5.69 -9.58
N PHE A 90 2.08 -4.62 -9.58
CA PHE A 90 2.11 -3.59 -8.53
C PHE A 90 1.92 -4.19 -7.13
N PHE A 91 0.87 -5.01 -6.94
CA PHE A 91 0.61 -5.61 -5.62
C PHE A 91 1.61 -6.70 -5.25
N GLY A 92 2.12 -7.44 -6.25
CA GLY A 92 3.06 -8.54 -6.04
C GLY A 92 4.50 -8.11 -5.82
N GLU A 93 4.95 -7.00 -6.40
CA GLU A 93 6.35 -6.59 -6.36
C GLU A 93 6.61 -5.40 -5.43
N CYS A 94 5.64 -4.49 -5.25
CA CYS A 94 5.83 -3.36 -4.34
C CYS A 94 5.71 -3.76 -2.87
N SER A 95 6.39 -3.00 -2.00
CA SER A 95 6.27 -3.12 -0.54
C SER A 95 5.15 -2.25 -0.01
N PHE A 96 4.26 -2.84 0.77
CA PHE A 96 3.08 -2.17 1.32
C PHE A 96 3.16 -2.07 2.84
N MET A 97 2.82 -0.91 3.38
CA MET A 97 2.78 -0.67 4.82
C MET A 97 1.36 -0.39 5.30
N PHE A 98 1.00 -0.92 6.46
CA PHE A 98 -0.26 -0.58 7.12
C PHE A 98 -0.16 -0.69 8.64
N ASP A 99 -1.09 0.00 9.30
CA ASP A 99 -1.17 0.05 10.76
C ASP A 99 -2.26 -0.89 11.25
N VAL A 100 -1.91 -1.69 12.27
CA VAL A 100 -2.84 -2.51 13.03
C VAL A 100 -2.93 -1.97 14.45
N ARG A 101 -4.17 -1.95 14.95
CA ARG A 101 -4.51 -1.51 16.29
C ARG A 101 -4.29 -2.63 17.29
N ALA A 102 -3.60 -2.36 18.38
CA ALA A 102 -3.45 -3.30 19.48
C ALA A 102 -3.99 -2.75 20.80
N ASN A 103 -4.69 -3.60 21.56
CA ASN A 103 -5.36 -3.27 22.82
C ASN A 103 -4.58 -3.67 24.07
N TYR A 104 -3.26 -3.90 23.99
CA TYR A 104 -2.47 -4.40 25.13
C TYR A 104 -2.64 -3.55 26.40
N LEU A 105 -2.68 -2.22 26.27
CA LEU A 105 -2.87 -1.30 27.42
C LEU A 105 -4.34 -0.96 27.71
N GLU A 106 -5.27 -1.34 26.83
CA GLU A 106 -6.66 -0.89 26.83
C GLU A 106 -7.59 -2.10 26.56
N LEU A 107 -7.48 -3.15 27.37
CA LEU A 107 -8.19 -4.43 27.18
C LEU A 107 -9.70 -4.28 27.01
N SER A 108 -10.31 -3.28 27.67
CA SER A 108 -11.74 -2.95 27.56
C SER A 108 -12.18 -2.57 26.13
N ARG A 109 -11.24 -2.17 25.27
CA ARG A 109 -11.48 -1.75 23.87
C ARG A 109 -11.10 -2.82 22.85
N LYS A 110 -11.23 -4.10 23.22
CA LYS A 110 -10.98 -5.27 22.37
C LYS A 110 -11.62 -5.16 20.97
N HIS A 111 -12.85 -4.66 20.88
CA HIS A 111 -13.59 -4.55 19.61
C HIS A 111 -12.94 -3.61 18.57
N GLU A 112 -11.99 -2.76 19.00
CA GLU A 112 -11.24 -1.88 18.11
C GLU A 112 -9.87 -2.44 17.70
N ALA A 113 -9.39 -3.51 18.34
CA ALA A 113 -8.10 -4.13 18.05
C ALA A 113 -8.18 -5.14 16.90
N GLY A 114 -7.03 -5.45 16.31
CA GLY A 114 -6.90 -6.40 15.22
C GLY A 114 -7.59 -6.00 13.91
N LEU A 115 -7.93 -4.71 13.77
CA LEU A 115 -8.53 -4.15 12.57
C LEU A 115 -7.48 -3.52 11.67
N LEU A 116 -7.58 -3.79 10.37
CA LEU A 116 -6.85 -3.07 9.33
C LEU A 116 -7.32 -1.62 9.31
N CYS A 117 -6.41 -0.65 9.48
CA CYS A 117 -6.76 0.77 9.49
C CYS A 117 -7.05 1.38 8.10
N LEU A 118 -7.68 0.61 7.21
CA LEU A 118 -7.98 1.05 5.84
C LEU A 118 -9.12 2.06 5.81
N THR A 119 -9.00 3.05 4.93
CA THR A 119 -10.13 3.94 4.64
C THR A 119 -11.19 3.18 3.82
N PRO A 120 -12.49 3.53 3.94
CA PRO A 120 -13.54 2.90 3.12
C PRO A 120 -13.30 3.01 1.61
N ARG A 121 -12.61 4.08 1.18
CA ARG A 121 -12.22 4.27 -0.22
C ARG A 121 -11.17 3.24 -0.65
N VAL A 122 -10.11 3.06 0.13
CA VAL A 122 -9.10 2.04 -0.15
C VAL A 122 -9.68 0.65 -0.11
N ARG A 123 -10.48 0.33 0.91
CA ARG A 123 -11.11 -0.99 1.02
C ARG A 123 -11.92 -1.33 -0.23
N ARG A 124 -12.73 -0.39 -0.72
CA ARG A 124 -13.46 -0.57 -2.00
C ARG A 124 -12.53 -0.73 -3.19
N CYS A 125 -11.42 0.01 -3.24
CA CYS A 125 -10.42 -0.12 -4.31
C CYS A 125 -9.79 -1.52 -4.32
N LEU A 126 -9.35 -2.02 -3.17
CA LEU A 126 -8.76 -3.35 -3.02
C LEU A 126 -9.78 -4.46 -3.35
N LEU A 127 -11.03 -4.32 -2.90
CA LEU A 127 -12.11 -5.25 -3.27
C LEU A 127 -12.38 -5.23 -4.78
N SER A 128 -12.31 -4.06 -5.42
CA SER A 128 -12.51 -3.94 -6.88
C SER A 128 -11.34 -4.51 -7.68
N ALA A 129 -10.15 -4.58 -7.09
CA ALA A 129 -8.98 -5.21 -7.71
C ALA A 129 -9.07 -6.74 -7.69
N GLY A 130 -9.86 -7.33 -6.78
CA GLY A 130 -10.11 -8.77 -6.71
C GLY A 130 -8.81 -9.58 -6.63
N ASP A 131 -8.70 -10.59 -7.48
CA ASP A 131 -7.55 -11.52 -7.53
C ASP A 131 -6.23 -10.86 -7.93
N ALA A 132 -6.24 -9.60 -8.39
CA ALA A 132 -5.02 -8.85 -8.64
C ALA A 132 -4.40 -8.28 -7.35
N ALA A 133 -5.18 -8.10 -6.28
CA ALA A 133 -4.71 -7.54 -5.00
C ALA A 133 -4.07 -8.61 -4.10
N VAL A 134 -2.96 -9.16 -4.58
CA VAL A 134 -2.17 -10.18 -3.89
C VAL A 134 -0.86 -9.57 -3.42
N PHE A 135 -0.66 -9.50 -2.11
CA PHE A 135 0.48 -8.85 -1.48
C PHE A 135 1.58 -9.85 -1.13
N ARG A 136 2.81 -9.57 -1.55
CA ARG A 136 3.99 -10.41 -1.22
C ARG A 136 4.98 -9.74 -0.28
N ASN A 137 4.98 -8.42 -0.24
CA ASN A 137 5.91 -7.62 0.56
C ASN A 137 5.10 -6.68 1.46
N LEU A 138 5.06 -6.99 2.75
CA LEU A 138 4.24 -6.31 3.75
C LEU A 138 5.11 -5.79 4.88
N HIS A 139 4.74 -4.61 5.39
CA HIS A 139 5.27 -4.03 6.61
C HIS A 139 4.11 -3.61 7.52
N ILE A 140 3.87 -4.38 8.56
CA ILE A 140 2.78 -4.19 9.51
C ILE A 140 3.35 -3.44 10.71
N ARG A 141 2.77 -2.28 11.04
CA ARG A 141 3.13 -1.55 12.26
C ARG A 141 2.05 -1.74 13.31
N LEU A 142 2.47 -2.01 14.53
CA LEU A 142 1.61 -2.15 15.69
C LEU A 142 1.59 -0.87 16.48
N LEU A 143 0.42 -0.26 16.58
CA LEU A 143 0.19 0.99 17.29
C LEU A 143 -0.79 0.74 18.45
N GLY A 144 -0.53 1.42 19.58
CA GLY A 144 -1.52 1.51 20.67
C GLY A 144 -2.80 2.22 20.21
N LEU A 145 -3.95 1.81 20.76
CA LEU A 145 -5.28 2.29 20.36
C LEU A 145 -5.44 3.81 20.38
N SER A 146 -4.87 4.49 21.38
CA SER A 146 -4.94 5.95 21.56
C SER A 146 -4.32 6.76 20.40
N PHE A 147 -3.42 6.18 19.60
CA PHE A 147 -2.67 6.92 18.58
C PHE A 147 -3.17 6.74 17.14
N VAL A 148 -4.14 5.85 16.95
CA VAL A 148 -4.57 5.44 15.61
C VAL A 148 -5.30 6.52 14.79
N PRO A 149 -6.18 7.35 15.39
CA PRO A 149 -6.84 8.43 14.63
C PRO A 149 -5.83 9.34 13.92
N SER A 150 -4.71 9.62 14.59
CA SER A 150 -3.64 10.48 14.07
C SER A 150 -2.82 9.80 12.98
N ALA A 151 -2.56 8.49 13.10
CA ALA A 151 -1.83 7.70 12.10
C ALA A 151 -2.59 7.64 10.75
N ARG A 152 -3.92 7.52 10.78
CA ARG A 152 -4.76 7.46 9.56
C ARG A 152 -4.67 8.71 8.68
N LEU A 153 -4.38 9.87 9.28
CA LEU A 153 -4.38 11.14 8.57
C LEU A 153 -3.08 11.38 7.79
N ARG A 154 -1.99 10.66 8.08
CA ARG A 154 -0.66 10.95 7.52
C ARG A 154 -0.11 9.76 6.72
N ALA A 155 0.56 10.07 5.62
CA ALA A 155 1.18 9.04 4.78
C ALA A 155 2.45 8.55 5.48
N ASP A 156 3.26 9.52 5.89
CA ASP A 156 4.43 9.31 6.73
C ASP A 156 4.10 9.76 8.16
N PRO A 157 4.26 8.87 9.15
CA PRO A 157 4.15 9.28 10.53
C PRO A 157 5.25 10.31 10.82
N PRO A 158 4.95 11.44 11.49
CA PRO A 158 5.99 12.32 11.99
C PRO A 158 6.89 11.56 12.97
N ARG A 159 8.16 11.96 13.09
CA ARG A 159 9.17 11.23 13.88
C ARG A 159 8.72 10.86 15.30
N TYR A 160 7.94 11.72 15.96
CA TYR A 160 7.45 11.45 17.31
C TYR A 160 6.49 10.25 17.39
N MET A 161 5.85 9.85 16.29
CA MET A 161 4.98 8.67 16.27
C MET A 161 5.75 7.35 16.30
N HIS A 162 7.06 7.34 16.02
CA HIS A 162 7.87 6.14 16.22
C HIS A 162 7.93 5.73 17.70
N TYR A 163 7.76 6.68 18.64
CA TYR A 163 7.61 6.38 20.07
C TYR A 163 6.27 5.72 20.42
N ASN A 164 5.30 5.71 19.51
CA ASN A 164 4.01 5.06 19.72
C ASN A 164 3.92 3.70 19.00
N GLN A 165 4.97 3.34 18.25
CA GLN A 165 5.09 2.04 17.61
C GLN A 165 5.55 1.03 18.66
N LEU A 166 4.70 0.07 18.95
CA LEU A 166 4.97 -0.99 19.92
C LEU A 166 5.89 -2.04 19.29
N ALA A 167 5.60 -2.42 18.06
CA ALA A 167 6.38 -3.37 17.29
C ALA A 167 6.06 -3.24 15.80
N SER A 168 6.81 -3.93 14.97
CA SER A 168 6.52 -4.11 13.56
C SER A 168 6.88 -5.51 13.08
N VAL A 169 6.20 -5.90 12.01
CA VAL A 169 6.40 -7.16 11.30
C VAL A 169 6.63 -6.85 9.83
N SER A 170 7.76 -7.29 9.28
CA SER A 170 8.00 -7.30 7.84
C SER A 170 7.86 -8.72 7.32
N ILE A 171 7.02 -8.91 6.30
CA ILE A 171 6.77 -10.20 5.67
C ILE A 171 7.10 -10.09 4.19
N LYS A 172 8.06 -10.87 3.71
CA LYS A 172 8.32 -11.08 2.28
C LYS A 172 8.09 -12.53 1.95
N THR A 173 7.28 -12.83 0.94
CA THR A 173 6.95 -14.21 0.58
C THR A 173 7.72 -14.74 -0.63
N HIS A 174 8.38 -13.85 -1.38
CA HIS A 174 9.10 -14.18 -2.60
C HIS A 174 10.40 -13.36 -2.68
N PRO A 175 11.54 -13.95 -3.11
CA PRO A 175 11.70 -15.35 -3.53
C PRO A 175 11.71 -16.35 -2.36
N THR A 176 12.13 -15.92 -1.18
CA THR A 176 12.13 -16.72 0.06
C THR A 176 11.19 -16.10 1.09
N LEU A 177 10.72 -16.90 2.05
CA LEU A 177 9.99 -16.35 3.20
C LEU A 177 10.98 -15.61 4.08
N GLU A 178 10.77 -14.32 4.24
CA GLU A 178 11.46 -13.51 5.23
C GLU A 178 10.39 -12.97 6.17
N TYR A 179 10.49 -13.33 7.44
CA TYR A 179 9.63 -12.80 8.50
C TYR A 179 10.54 -12.13 9.52
N VAL A 180 10.43 -10.80 9.63
CA VAL A 180 11.27 -10.01 10.53
C VAL A 180 10.37 -9.27 11.49
N THR A 181 10.52 -9.58 12.77
CA THR A 181 9.87 -8.85 13.86
C THR A 181 10.85 -7.87 14.48
N THR A 182 10.40 -6.66 14.73
CA THR A 182 11.17 -5.66 15.47
C THR A 182 10.31 -5.03 16.55
N ARG A 183 10.85 -4.92 17.77
CA ARG A 183 10.22 -4.11 18.82
C ARG A 183 10.43 -2.63 18.48
N GLY A 184 9.37 -1.83 18.63
CA GLY A 184 9.43 -0.40 18.39
C GLY A 184 9.86 0.37 19.64
N LEU A 185 10.12 1.67 19.47
CA LEU A 185 10.53 2.55 20.57
C LEU A 185 9.43 2.76 21.62
N GLY A 186 8.17 2.49 21.27
CA GLY A 186 7.04 2.53 22.20
C GLY A 186 6.87 1.27 23.03
N CYS A 187 7.67 0.23 22.80
CA CYS A 187 7.65 -0.97 23.62
C CYS A 187 8.30 -0.67 24.99
N PRO A 188 7.65 -1.01 26.12
CA PRO A 188 8.24 -0.83 27.44
C PRO A 188 9.58 -1.58 27.59
N HIS A 189 10.49 -1.03 28.40
CA HIS A 189 11.69 -1.74 28.80
C HIS A 189 11.37 -2.79 29.87
N THR A 190 11.83 -4.03 29.64
CA THR A 190 11.67 -5.13 30.60
C THR A 190 12.47 -4.88 31.88
N GLY A 191 12.01 -5.39 33.01
CA GLY A 191 12.65 -5.29 34.33
C GLY A 191 12.34 -4.01 35.10
N THR A 192 11.51 -3.13 34.54
CA THR A 192 11.07 -1.90 35.23
C THR A 192 9.90 -2.17 36.18
N SER A 193 9.00 -3.08 35.80
CA SER A 193 7.79 -3.44 36.57
C SER A 193 7.20 -4.76 36.06
N PRO A 194 6.69 -5.65 36.94
CA PRO A 194 6.03 -6.90 36.53
C PRO A 194 4.86 -6.69 35.56
N ALA A 195 4.14 -5.57 35.71
CA ALA A 195 3.03 -5.24 34.81
C ALA A 195 3.53 -4.91 33.39
N LEU A 196 4.66 -4.21 33.27
CA LEU A 196 5.27 -3.89 31.97
C LEU A 196 5.88 -5.12 31.31
N ASP A 197 6.48 -6.02 32.09
CA ASP A 197 7.01 -7.28 31.59
C ASP A 197 5.89 -8.14 30.99
N SER A 198 4.74 -8.23 31.69
CA SER A 198 3.56 -8.92 31.16
C SER A 198 3.06 -8.33 29.83
N TYR A 199 3.11 -7.00 29.66
CA TYR A 199 2.74 -6.38 28.37
C TYR A 199 3.73 -6.72 27.26
N VAL A 200 5.04 -6.76 27.54
CA VAL A 200 6.06 -7.14 26.56
C VAL A 200 5.84 -8.60 26.14
N GLU A 201 5.60 -9.50 27.08
CA GLU A 201 5.28 -10.91 26.81
C GLU A 201 4.04 -11.05 25.92
N GLN A 202 3.00 -10.25 26.16
CA GLN A 202 1.80 -10.25 25.32
C GLN A 202 2.09 -9.78 23.89
N ILE A 203 2.93 -8.75 23.72
CA ILE A 203 3.35 -8.27 22.41
C ILE A 203 4.13 -9.37 21.67
N ASP A 204 5.10 -10.01 22.33
CA ASP A 204 5.90 -11.07 21.73
C ASP A 204 5.02 -12.29 21.35
N LYS A 205 4.10 -12.67 22.23
CA LYS A 205 3.13 -13.73 21.96
C LYS A 205 2.27 -13.42 20.75
N ALA A 206 1.81 -12.18 20.61
CA ALA A 206 1.01 -11.74 19.48
C ALA A 206 1.82 -11.70 18.17
N LEU A 207 3.09 -11.28 18.23
CA LEU A 207 4.02 -11.34 17.10
C LEU A 207 4.22 -12.79 16.63
N SER A 208 4.49 -13.72 17.56
CA SER A 208 4.61 -15.15 17.25
C SER A 208 3.30 -15.71 16.69
N THR A 209 2.15 -15.35 17.25
CA THR A 209 0.84 -15.79 16.75
C THR A 209 0.59 -15.28 15.33
N ALA A 210 0.94 -14.02 15.04
CA ALA A 210 0.81 -13.45 13.70
C ALA A 210 1.75 -14.14 12.69
N GLN A 211 2.94 -14.55 13.12
CA GLN A 211 3.86 -15.36 12.33
C GLN A 211 3.24 -16.71 12.00
N ASP A 212 2.75 -17.44 13.00
CA ASP A 212 2.12 -18.75 12.82
C ASP A 212 0.93 -18.67 11.86
N VAL A 213 0.12 -17.62 11.98
CA VAL A 213 -1.00 -17.38 11.06
C VAL A 213 -0.47 -17.15 9.64
N ALA A 214 0.51 -16.28 9.45
CA ALA A 214 1.10 -16.01 8.14
C ALA A 214 1.68 -17.30 7.50
N GLU A 215 2.38 -18.13 8.28
CA GLU A 215 2.92 -19.42 7.84
C GLU A 215 1.81 -20.41 7.46
N LYS A 216 0.76 -20.54 8.27
CA LYS A 216 -0.40 -21.40 7.96
C LYS A 216 -1.10 -20.98 6.66
N LEU A 217 -1.26 -19.68 6.45
CA LEU A 217 -1.89 -19.13 5.23
C LEU A 217 -1.07 -19.45 3.97
N ARG A 218 0.25 -19.52 4.10
CA ARG A 218 1.17 -19.83 3.00
C ARG A 218 1.12 -21.28 2.53
N VAL A 219 0.79 -22.22 3.42
CA VAL A 219 0.73 -23.67 3.10
C VAL A 219 -0.47 -24.03 2.21
N ARG A 220 -1.40 -23.09 1.98
CA ARG A 220 -2.55 -23.29 1.11
C ARG A 220 -2.13 -23.62 -0.32
N GLU A 221 -2.89 -24.50 -0.97
CA GLU A 221 -2.76 -24.76 -2.39
C GLU A 221 -2.89 -23.43 -3.17
N GLU A 222 -2.03 -23.24 -4.17
CA GLU A 222 -2.00 -22.03 -5.00
C GLU A 222 -1.67 -20.71 -4.29
N PHE A 223 -0.91 -20.73 -3.19
CA PHE A 223 -0.47 -19.50 -2.53
C PHE A 223 0.34 -18.59 -3.49
N LYS A 224 -0.29 -17.49 -3.92
CA LYS A 224 0.34 -16.45 -4.77
C LYS A 224 0.82 -15.24 -3.96
N GLY A 225 0.47 -15.18 -2.68
CA GLY A 225 0.67 -14.06 -1.76
C GLY A 225 -0.57 -13.88 -0.87
N TYR A 226 -0.57 -12.88 0.00
CA TYR A 226 -1.68 -12.60 0.91
C TYR A 226 -2.77 -11.80 0.23
N THR A 227 -4.02 -12.21 0.39
CA THR A 227 -5.22 -11.45 0.00
C THR A 227 -5.62 -10.44 1.08
N LEU A 228 -6.58 -9.57 0.81
CA LEU A 228 -7.12 -8.66 1.82
C LEU A 228 -7.72 -9.39 3.04
N ASP A 229 -8.35 -10.55 2.82
CA ASP A 229 -8.90 -11.35 3.90
C ASP A 229 -7.79 -11.97 4.75
N ASP A 230 -6.72 -12.44 4.12
CA ASP A 230 -5.52 -12.92 4.82
C ASP A 230 -4.89 -11.85 5.69
N LEU A 231 -4.78 -10.61 5.19
CA LEU A 231 -4.32 -9.47 6.00
C LEU A 231 -5.22 -9.24 7.21
N THR A 232 -6.52 -9.45 7.07
CA THR A 232 -7.49 -9.32 8.18
C THR A 232 -7.28 -10.42 9.21
N TRP A 233 -6.98 -11.64 8.79
CA TRP A 233 -6.64 -12.75 9.69
C TRP A 233 -5.34 -12.49 10.45
N ILE A 234 -4.29 -12.03 9.76
CA ILE A 234 -3.01 -11.66 10.39
C ILE A 234 -3.23 -10.51 11.37
N ALA A 235 -4.02 -9.49 11.00
CA ALA A 235 -4.31 -8.36 11.88
C ALA A 235 -5.01 -8.80 13.17
N LYS A 236 -5.96 -9.74 13.09
CA LYS A 236 -6.67 -10.27 14.26
C LYS A 236 -5.76 -10.95 15.29
N ALA A 237 -4.60 -11.47 14.89
CA ALA A 237 -3.63 -12.06 15.81
C ALA A 237 -3.07 -11.07 16.84
N PHE A 238 -3.19 -9.76 16.57
CA PHE A 238 -2.76 -8.69 17.48
C PHE A 238 -3.86 -8.21 18.44
N CYS A 239 -5.01 -8.87 18.46
CA CYS A 239 -6.06 -8.64 19.44
C CYS A 239 -5.82 -9.56 20.65
N VAL A 240 -5.72 -8.97 21.84
CA VAL A 240 -5.64 -9.73 23.10
C VAL A 240 -7.01 -9.88 23.71
N ASP A 241 -7.35 -11.10 24.09
CA ASP A 241 -8.53 -11.42 24.85
C ASP A 241 -8.28 -11.11 26.33
N ALA A 242 -9.20 -10.34 26.94
CA ALA A 242 -9.18 -10.00 28.35
C ALA A 242 -9.53 -11.21 29.23
#